data_AF-A0AAD0C818-F1
#
_entry.id   AF-A0AAD0C818-F1
#
_cell.length_a   1.000
_cell.length_b   1.000
_cell.length_c   1.000
_cell.angle_alpha   90.00
_cell.angle_beta   90.00
_cell.angle_gamma   90.00
#
_symmetry.space_group_name_H-M   'P 1'
#
loop_
_entity.id
_entity.type
_entity.pdbx_description
1 polymer ?
#
loop_
_entity_poly.entity_id
_entity_poly.type
_entity_poly.pdbx_seq_one_letter_code
_entity_poly.pdbx_strand_id
1 'polypeptide(L)'
;MRACLVLILLLLNGCSPVWEEQPYKVYYIDGTKRLGYSLGRGTYIGRLNEPINIKSNEQYISVYACPHKICAFYYIDKTKDNKFAEHNEFVYGSYTKAQFAAITKKLGLPTTNSSVKTAI
;
A
#
# COMPACT_ATOMS: atom_id res chain seq x y z
N MET A 1 -20.86 -35.86 -8.80
CA MET A 1 -20.56 -34.66 -9.64
C MET A 1 -21.00 -33.34 -9.00
N ARG A 2 -22.18 -33.24 -8.34
CA ARG A 2 -22.61 -32.01 -7.65
C ARG A 2 -21.76 -31.64 -6.41
N ALA A 3 -21.34 -32.63 -5.61
CA ALA A 3 -20.57 -32.39 -4.38
C ALA A 3 -19.15 -31.82 -4.63
N CYS A 4 -18.46 -32.26 -5.70
CA CYS A 4 -17.14 -31.70 -6.06
C CYS A 4 -17.22 -30.22 -6.44
N LEU A 5 -18.32 -29.79 -7.06
CA LEU A 5 -18.54 -28.40 -7.46
C LEU A 5 -18.69 -27.47 -6.26
N VAL A 6 -19.34 -27.94 -5.19
CA VAL A 6 -19.47 -27.20 -3.91
C VAL A 6 -18.10 -27.07 -3.21
N LEU A 7 -17.26 -28.10 -3.28
CA LEU A 7 -15.92 -28.07 -2.67
C LEU A 7 -14.97 -27.10 -3.39
N ILE A 8 -15.07 -27.00 -4.73
CA ILE A 8 -14.29 -26.05 -5.55
C ILE A 8 -14.71 -24.60 -5.27
N LEU A 9 -16.01 -24.35 -5.06
CA LEU A 9 -16.52 -23.01 -4.72
C LEU A 9 -16.05 -22.53 -3.34
N LEU A 10 -15.85 -23.44 -2.37
CA LEU A 10 -15.36 -23.09 -1.03
C LEU A 10 -13.87 -22.69 -1.03
N LEU A 11 -13.07 -23.28 -1.92
CA LEU A 11 -11.62 -23.02 -2.05
C LEU A 11 -11.30 -21.69 -2.76
N LEU A 12 -12.28 -21.05 -3.39
CA LEU A 12 -12.09 -19.78 -4.10
C LEU A 12 -12.12 -18.55 -3.17
N ASN A 13 -12.32 -18.72 -1.86
CA ASN A 13 -12.13 -17.65 -0.87
C ASN A 13 -10.64 -17.43 -0.55
N GLY A 14 -9.80 -17.44 -1.58
CA GLY A 14 -8.41 -17.00 -1.46
C GLY A 14 -8.41 -15.52 -1.07
N CYS A 15 -7.85 -15.21 0.10
CA CYS A 15 -7.72 -13.86 0.61
C CYS A 15 -6.87 -13.03 -0.38
N SER A 16 -7.54 -12.38 -1.32
CA SER A 16 -6.89 -11.49 -2.28
C SER A 16 -6.37 -10.27 -1.52
N PRO A 17 -5.21 -9.72 -1.90
CA PRO A 17 -4.67 -8.56 -1.20
C PRO A 17 -5.60 -7.36 -1.37
N VAL A 18 -5.70 -6.56 -0.32
CA VAL A 18 -6.51 -5.33 -0.30
C VAL A 18 -6.07 -4.35 -1.39
N TRP A 19 -4.79 -4.39 -1.77
CA TRP A 19 -4.21 -3.63 -2.87
C TRP A 19 -2.90 -4.29 -3.35
N GLU A 20 -2.68 -4.32 -4.66
CA GLU A 20 -1.46 -4.87 -5.28
C GLU A 20 -1.15 -4.15 -6.58
N GLU A 21 0.13 -3.79 -6.76
CA GLU A 21 0.73 -3.33 -8.01
C GLU A 21 2.19 -3.78 -8.00
N GLN A 22 2.52 -4.85 -8.71
CA GLN A 22 3.87 -5.44 -8.68
C GLN A 22 4.96 -4.38 -8.96
N PRO A 23 6.03 -4.31 -8.14
CA PRO A 23 6.39 -5.23 -7.05
C PRO A 23 5.76 -4.90 -5.68
N TYR A 24 4.89 -3.90 -5.58
CA TYR A 24 4.26 -3.46 -4.34
C TYR A 24 3.00 -4.22 -3.98
N LYS A 25 2.82 -4.52 -2.70
CA LYS A 25 1.65 -5.23 -2.21
C LYS A 25 1.29 -4.83 -0.79
N VAL A 26 -0.01 -4.82 -0.51
CA VAL A 26 -0.52 -4.75 0.86
C VAL A 26 -0.65 -6.16 1.43
N TYR A 27 -0.03 -6.38 2.59
CA TYR A 27 -0.07 -7.64 3.34
C TYR A 27 -0.30 -7.38 4.83
N TYR A 28 -0.52 -8.44 5.60
CA TYR A 28 -0.71 -8.37 7.05
C TYR A 28 0.39 -9.16 7.77
N ILE A 29 0.94 -8.58 8.84
CA ILE A 29 1.78 -9.28 9.83
C ILE A 29 1.20 -8.94 11.20
N ASP A 30 0.87 -9.96 11.99
CA ASP A 30 0.32 -9.82 13.34
C ASP A 30 -0.90 -8.88 13.40
N GLY A 31 -1.83 -9.05 12.46
CA GLY A 31 -3.02 -8.19 12.32
C GLY A 31 -2.74 -6.76 11.82
N THR A 32 -1.48 -6.36 11.67
CA THR A 32 -1.08 -5.03 11.19
C THR A 32 -0.95 -5.02 9.68
N LYS A 33 -1.73 -4.15 9.03
CA LYS A 33 -1.66 -3.93 7.58
C LYS A 33 -0.37 -3.21 7.22
N ARG A 34 0.32 -3.67 6.17
CA ARG A 34 1.58 -3.10 5.71
C ARG A 34 1.59 -2.99 4.19
N LEU A 35 2.11 -1.89 3.67
CA LEU A 35 2.54 -1.77 2.28
C LEU A 35 4.02 -2.13 2.21
N GLY A 36 4.41 -2.98 1.28
CA GLY A 36 5.82 -3.28 1.07
C GLY A 36 6.16 -3.71 -0.36
N TYR A 37 7.45 -3.81 -0.59
CA TYR A 37 8.08 -4.25 -1.83
C TYR A 37 8.28 -5.77 -1.78
N SER A 38 7.72 -6.50 -2.74
CA SER A 38 7.81 -7.95 -2.87
C SER A 38 9.19 -8.37 -3.37
N LEU A 39 9.80 -9.33 -2.68
CA LEU A 39 11.00 -10.04 -3.12
C LEU A 39 10.65 -11.39 -3.79
N GLY A 40 9.36 -11.68 -3.95
CA GLY A 40 8.85 -12.98 -4.38
C GLY A 40 8.71 -13.99 -3.23
N ARG A 41 8.01 -15.10 -3.51
CA ARG A 41 7.79 -16.22 -2.57
C ARG A 41 7.23 -15.81 -1.20
N GLY A 42 6.43 -14.74 -1.15
CA GLY A 42 5.82 -14.24 0.08
C GLY A 42 6.77 -13.47 0.99
N THR A 43 7.98 -13.14 0.53
CA THR A 43 8.92 -12.27 1.26
C THR A 43 8.73 -10.82 0.83
N TYR A 44 8.71 -9.90 1.78
CA TYR A 44 8.52 -8.47 1.53
C TYR A 44 9.50 -7.63 2.36
N ILE A 45 9.94 -6.52 1.79
CA ILE A 45 10.52 -5.42 2.57
C ILE A 45 9.39 -4.42 2.81
N GLY A 46 9.07 -4.16 4.07
CA GLY A 46 8.07 -3.14 4.38
C GLY A 46 8.46 -1.76 3.83
N ARG A 47 7.47 -0.93 3.60
CA ARG A 47 7.65 0.49 3.25
C ARG A 47 6.82 1.40 4.15
N LEU A 48 5.58 0.99 4.44
CA LEU A 48 4.70 1.79 5.28
C LEU A 48 3.75 0.92 6.09
N ASN A 49 3.60 1.25 7.37
CA ASN A 49 2.65 0.61 8.27
C ASN A 49 1.27 1.30 8.18
N GLU A 50 0.22 0.50 8.35
CA GLU A 50 -1.17 0.95 8.48
C GLU A 50 -1.65 1.85 7.32
N PRO A 51 -1.47 1.45 6.04
CA PRO A 51 -1.99 2.22 4.92
C PRO A 51 -3.53 2.18 4.89
N ILE A 52 -4.14 3.33 4.64
CA ILE A 52 -5.59 3.50 4.56
C ILE A 52 -6.03 3.72 3.11
N ASN A 53 -5.37 4.62 2.39
CA ASN A 53 -5.69 4.93 1.00
C ASN A 53 -4.42 4.97 0.15
N ILE A 54 -4.40 4.16 -0.90
CA ILE A 54 -3.25 4.00 -1.80
C ILE A 54 -3.71 4.35 -3.22
N LYS A 55 -2.93 5.21 -3.87
CA LYS A 55 -3.09 5.56 -5.28
C LYS A 55 -1.72 5.51 -5.95
N SER A 56 -1.66 5.01 -7.17
CA SER A 56 -0.41 4.95 -7.92
C SER A 56 -0.60 5.44 -9.35
N ASN A 57 0.49 5.95 -9.92
CA ASN A 57 0.70 6.17 -11.35
C ASN A 57 2.05 5.55 -11.72
N GLU A 58 2.54 5.72 -12.94
CA GLU A 58 3.78 5.06 -13.40
C GLU A 58 5.02 5.32 -12.54
N GLN A 59 5.17 6.52 -11.95
CA GLN A 59 6.37 6.93 -11.22
C GLN A 59 6.22 6.88 -9.70
N TYR A 60 5.01 7.07 -9.18
CA TYR A 60 4.80 7.31 -7.75
C TYR A 60 3.66 6.46 -7.18
N ILE A 61 3.76 6.20 -5.88
CA ILE A 61 2.67 5.71 -5.04
C ILE A 61 2.40 6.76 -3.98
N SER A 62 1.18 7.30 -3.93
CA SER A 62 0.70 8.17 -2.86
C SER A 62 -0.07 7.36 -1.83
N VAL A 63 0.24 7.57 -0.55
CA VAL A 63 -0.38 6.84 0.55
C VAL A 63 -0.84 7.79 1.64
N TYR A 64 -2.07 7.62 2.11
CA TYR A 64 -2.50 8.11 3.42
C TYR A 64 -2.46 6.94 4.40
N ALA A 65 -1.70 7.09 5.49
CA ALA A 65 -1.47 6.03 6.49
C ALA A 65 -1.47 6.60 7.90
N CYS A 66 -1.76 5.76 8.89
CA CYS A 66 -1.83 6.15 10.30
C CYS A 66 -0.93 5.30 11.20
N PRO A 67 0.39 5.23 10.94
CA PRO A 67 1.31 4.47 11.78
C PRO A 67 1.20 4.95 13.24
N HIS A 68 0.94 4.01 14.15
CA HIS A 68 0.82 4.29 15.59
C HIS A 68 -0.22 5.38 15.91
N LYS A 69 -1.34 5.39 15.18
CA LYS A 69 -2.47 6.34 15.33
C LYS A 69 -2.18 7.78 14.89
N ILE A 70 -1.00 8.07 14.34
CA ILE A 70 -0.66 9.40 13.81
C ILE A 70 -0.78 9.35 12.29
N CYS A 71 -1.77 10.06 11.76
CA CYS A 71 -2.10 10.02 10.33
C CYS A 71 -1.35 11.09 9.53
N ALA A 72 -0.79 10.68 8.40
CA ALA A 72 -0.13 11.59 7.48
C ALA A 72 -0.16 11.07 6.04
N PHE A 73 0.22 11.97 5.12
CA PHE A 73 0.43 11.64 3.72
C PHE A 73 1.90 11.29 3.47
N TYR A 74 2.11 10.30 2.62
CA TYR A 74 3.41 9.79 2.20
C TYR A 74 3.39 9.58 0.69
N TYR A 75 4.56 9.57 0.08
CA TYR A 75 4.71 9.02 -1.27
C TYR A 75 5.98 8.17 -1.39
N ILE A 76 5.96 7.24 -2.34
CA ILE A 76 7.10 6.41 -2.73
C ILE A 76 7.47 6.77 -4.17
N ASP A 77 8.76 7.02 -4.41
CA ASP A 77 9.32 7.18 -5.75
C ASP A 77 9.75 5.81 -6.29
N LYS A 78 8.94 5.23 -7.19
CA LYS A 78 9.17 3.90 -7.74
C LYS A 78 10.42 3.81 -8.61
N THR A 79 10.90 4.95 -9.11
CA THR A 79 12.08 5.00 -9.97
C THR A 79 13.39 4.85 -9.19
N LYS A 80 13.35 5.13 -7.88
CA LYS A 80 14.51 5.03 -6.98
C LYS A 80 14.42 3.83 -6.05
N ASP A 81 13.21 3.49 -5.61
CA ASP A 81 12.99 2.33 -4.76
C ASP A 81 13.35 1.03 -5.47
N ASN A 82 13.90 0.10 -4.70
CA ASN A 82 14.39 -1.16 -5.22
C ASN A 82 14.44 -2.21 -4.11
N LYS A 83 14.68 -3.46 -4.51
CA LYS A 83 14.69 -4.61 -3.61
C LYS A 83 15.80 -4.63 -2.56
N PHE A 84 16.76 -3.72 -2.63
CA PHE A 84 17.87 -3.59 -1.67
C PHE A 84 17.76 -2.30 -0.84
N ALA A 85 16.80 -1.44 -1.16
CA ALA A 85 16.58 -0.21 -0.43
C ALA A 85 16.10 -0.50 1.00
N GLU A 86 16.64 0.28 1.94
CA GLU A 86 16.21 0.24 3.33
C GLU A 86 14.71 0.58 3.44
N HIS A 87 14.07 0.10 4.51
CA HIS A 87 12.61 0.15 4.70
C HIS A 87 11.98 1.53 4.37
N ASN A 88 12.66 2.62 4.71
CA ASN A 88 12.15 3.99 4.60
C ASN A 88 12.93 4.88 3.62
N GLU A 89 13.96 4.36 2.95
CA GLU A 89 14.90 5.19 2.17
C GLU A 89 14.21 6.04 1.10
N PHE A 90 13.22 5.45 0.42
CA PHE A 90 12.44 6.09 -0.64
C PHE A 90 10.98 6.31 -0.26
N VAL A 91 10.68 6.33 1.04
CA VAL A 91 9.36 6.63 1.58
C VAL A 91 9.40 8.05 2.14
N TYR A 92 8.79 8.97 1.40
CA TYR A 92 8.83 10.39 1.70
C TYR A 92 7.59 10.82 2.46
N GLY A 93 7.79 11.45 3.63
CA GLY A 93 6.76 11.90 4.55
C GLY A 93 7.33 11.97 5.96
N SER A 94 6.52 12.18 7.00
CA SER A 94 5.08 12.44 7.02
C SER A 94 4.73 13.87 6.57
N TYR A 95 3.73 14.03 5.72
CA TYR A 95 3.23 15.34 5.28
C TYR A 95 1.82 15.64 5.80
N THR A 96 1.57 16.91 6.11
CA THR A 96 0.21 17.44 6.25
C THR A 96 -0.50 17.47 4.90
N LYS A 97 -1.83 17.60 4.90
CA LYS A 97 -2.62 17.73 3.66
C LYS A 97 -2.15 18.89 2.77
N ALA A 98 -1.82 20.04 3.36
CA ALA A 98 -1.37 21.22 2.63
C ALA A 98 0.01 21.02 1.99
N GLN A 99 0.96 20.45 2.76
CA GLN A 99 2.29 20.11 2.24
C GLN A 99 2.19 19.07 1.11
N PHE A 100 1.37 18.03 1.30
CA PHE A 100 1.19 17.00 0.30
C PHE A 100 0.55 17.55 -0.97
N ALA A 101 -0.47 18.41 -0.87
CA ALA A 101 -1.08 19.05 -2.04
C ALA A 101 -0.05 19.87 -2.85
N ALA A 102 0.85 20.60 -2.19
CA ALA A 102 1.90 21.35 -2.86
C ALA A 102 2.90 20.43 -3.59
N ILE A 103 3.31 19.33 -2.95
CA ILE A 103 4.21 18.34 -3.55
C ILE A 103 3.53 17.60 -4.71
N THR A 104 2.26 17.22 -4.55
CA THR A 104 1.45 16.60 -5.61
C THR A 104 1.40 17.47 -6.85
N LYS A 105 1.17 18.78 -6.71
CA LYS A 105 1.19 19.70 -7.84
C LYS A 105 2.58 19.81 -8.49
N LYS A 106 3.64 19.79 -7.68
CA LYS A 106 5.03 19.92 -8.15
C LYS A 106 5.53 18.68 -8.89
N LEU A 107 5.22 17.48 -8.39
CA LEU A 107 5.77 16.21 -8.88
C LEU A 107 4.80 15.39 -9.72
N GLY A 108 3.53 15.79 -9.80
CA GLY A 108 2.49 14.99 -10.48
C GLY A 108 2.12 13.72 -9.71
N LEU A 109 2.11 13.78 -8.37
CA LEU A 109 1.72 12.62 -7.55
C LEU A 109 0.25 12.25 -7.79
N PRO A 110 -0.11 10.95 -7.74
CA PRO A 110 -1.51 10.55 -7.83
C PRO A 110 -2.29 11.03 -6.59
N THR A 111 -3.42 11.69 -6.79
CA THR A 111 -4.21 12.28 -5.69
C THR A 111 -4.82 11.20 -4.80
N THR A 112 -4.51 11.24 -3.50
CA THR A 112 -5.12 10.40 -2.46
C THR A 112 -5.82 11.26 -1.42
N ASN A 113 -6.86 10.73 -0.80
CA ASN A 113 -7.69 11.45 0.18
C ASN A 113 -7.52 10.83 1.58
N SER A 114 -7.67 11.64 2.62
CA SER A 114 -7.68 11.21 4.02
C SER A 114 -8.94 10.43 4.43
N SER A 115 -9.83 10.13 3.48
CA SER A 115 -11.09 9.43 3.75
C SER A 115 -10.81 7.98 4.15
N VAL A 116 -11.07 7.66 5.42
CA VAL A 116 -11.25 6.27 5.84
C VAL A 116 -12.56 5.81 5.19
N LYS A 117 -12.52 4.85 4.26
CA LYS A 117 -13.74 4.12 3.94
C LYS A 117 -14.09 3.30 5.17
N THR A 118 -15.02 3.79 5.99
CA THR A 118 -15.72 2.95 6.95
C THR A 118 -16.42 1.86 6.12
N ALA A 119 -15.94 0.63 6.23
CA ALA A 119 -16.73 -0.51 5.78
C ALA A 119 -17.98 -0.52 6.65
N ILE A 120 -19.14 -0.32 6.03
CA ILE A 120 -20.47 -0.46 6.63
C ILE A 120 -20.77 -1.95 6.72
#